data_AF-A0AAP3XS79-F1
#
_entry.id   AF-A0AAP3XS79-F1
#
_cell.length_a   1.000
_cell.length_b   1.000
_cell.length_c   1.000
_cell.angle_alpha   90.00
_cell.angle_beta   90.00
_cell.angle_gamma   90.00
#
_symmetry.space_group_name_H-M   'P 1'
#
loop_
_entity.id
_entity.type
_entity.pdbx_description
1 polymer ?
#
loop_
_entity_poly.entity_id
_entity_poly.type
_entity_poly.pdbx_seq_one_letter_code
_entity_poly.pdbx_strand_id
1 'polypeptide(L)'
;MKKHYAILLAVVLALSTLVGCGKASDNAGSAGDRGSNASSSNSENNNSSEVVRIKYVVPGTEPKDYQKVFEKVNKKLAADGIGVEVEKIFIPWDAWDQKLNLMLSTGEDFDLFHVMQDRTPYSNYYTRGTLADISNEIEKYGANLKKYIPEDIFDGAKINGKYYIVPSYWVEMASEGEFNIRRDILREHNLEEPATPAELISA
;
A
#
# COMPACT_ATOMS: atom_id res chain seq x y z
N MET A 1 -45.15 -19.38 -24.12
CA MET A 1 -44.98 -17.94 -23.80
C MET A 1 -43.58 -17.57 -23.31
N LYS A 2 -42.93 -18.29 -22.37
CA LYS A 2 -41.58 -17.91 -21.87
C LYS A 2 -40.42 -18.02 -22.90
N LYS A 3 -40.55 -18.82 -23.96
CA LYS A 3 -39.51 -18.96 -25.00
C LYS A 3 -39.55 -17.90 -26.11
N HIS A 4 -40.64 -17.14 -26.24
CA HIS A 4 -40.77 -16.09 -27.27
C HIS A 4 -40.23 -14.74 -26.78
N TYR A 5 -40.24 -14.47 -25.47
CA TYR A 5 -39.63 -13.27 -24.89
C TYR A 5 -38.09 -13.29 -24.98
N ALA A 6 -37.47 -14.47 -24.87
CA ALA A 6 -36.01 -14.62 -25.01
C ALA A 6 -35.53 -14.34 -26.45
N ILE A 7 -36.36 -14.66 -27.46
CA ILE A 7 -36.05 -14.40 -28.87
C ILE A 7 -36.27 -12.92 -29.20
N LEU A 8 -37.28 -12.27 -28.62
CA LEU A 8 -37.52 -10.84 -28.82
C LEU A 8 -36.40 -9.96 -28.23
N LEU A 9 -35.84 -10.34 -27.08
CA LEU A 9 -34.75 -9.59 -26.44
C LEU A 9 -33.42 -9.72 -27.22
N ALA A 10 -33.14 -10.89 -27.80
CA ALA A 10 -31.93 -11.14 -28.57
C ALA A 10 -31.92 -10.38 -29.92
N VAL A 11 -33.08 -10.11 -30.50
CA VAL A 11 -33.21 -9.33 -31.75
C VAL A 11 -32.98 -7.83 -31.51
N VAL A 12 -33.36 -7.30 -30.34
CA VAL A 12 -33.16 -5.87 -30.01
C VAL A 12 -31.69 -5.54 -29.72
N LEU A 13 -30.91 -6.49 -29.18
CA LEU A 13 -29.50 -6.29 -28.86
C LEU A 13 -28.57 -6.36 -30.09
N ALA A 14 -29.02 -6.97 -31.20
CA ALA A 14 -28.24 -7.11 -32.42
C ALA A 14 -28.31 -5.89 -33.36
N LEU A 15 -29.26 -4.97 -33.15
CA LEU A 15 -29.46 -3.81 -34.04
C LEU A 15 -28.65 -2.55 -33.63
N SER A 16 -27.88 -2.56 -32.55
CA SER A 16 -27.18 -1.37 -32.03
C SER A 16 -25.69 -1.26 -32.38
N THR A 17 -25.16 -2.07 -33.30
CA THR A 17 -23.70 -2.09 -33.58
C THR A 17 -23.25 -1.55 -34.95
N LEU A 18 -24.08 -0.82 -35.71
CA LEU A 18 -23.63 -0.22 -36.98
C LEU A 18 -24.11 1.23 -37.19
N VAL A 19 -23.54 2.17 -36.45
CA VAL A 19 -23.35 3.57 -36.90
C VAL A 19 -21.95 4.02 -36.48
N GLY A 20 -20.97 3.69 -37.31
CA GLY A 20 -19.62 4.25 -37.30
C GLY A 20 -19.27 4.59 -38.73
N CYS A 21 -19.69 5.78 -39.18
CA CYS A 21 -19.50 6.24 -40.55
C CYS A 21 -18.00 6.38 -40.87
N GLY A 22 -17.55 5.61 -41.87
CA GLY A 22 -16.40 5.96 -42.69
C GLY A 22 -16.87 6.34 -44.11
N LYS A 23 -16.41 7.49 -44.60
CA LYS A 23 -16.08 7.85 -46.01
C LYS A 23 -15.66 9.33 -46.02
N ALA A 24 -14.42 9.70 -46.37
CA ALA A 24 -13.70 9.65 -47.65
C ALA A 24 -13.74 11.01 -48.38
N SER A 25 -12.53 11.59 -48.52
CA SER A 25 -11.96 12.42 -49.60
C SER A 25 -12.86 13.37 -50.40
N ASP A 26 -12.56 14.67 -50.42
CA ASP A 26 -11.75 15.30 -51.47
C ASP A 26 -11.54 16.83 -51.30
N ASN A 27 -10.27 17.22 -51.43
CA ASN A 27 -9.65 18.38 -52.08
C ASN A 27 -10.22 19.82 -52.04
N ALA A 28 -9.22 20.72 -51.97
CA ALA A 28 -9.09 22.07 -52.53
C ALA A 28 -9.45 23.30 -51.66
N GLY A 29 -8.38 24.01 -51.24
CA GLY A 29 -8.16 25.37 -51.72
C GLY A 29 -8.50 26.57 -50.82
N SER A 30 -7.42 27.18 -50.32
CA SER A 30 -7.18 28.64 -50.25
C SER A 30 -7.60 29.46 -49.00
N ALA A 31 -6.56 29.88 -48.27
CA ALA A 31 -6.18 31.25 -47.86
C ALA A 31 -7.05 32.12 -46.90
N GLY A 32 -6.36 32.66 -45.89
CA GLY A 32 -6.74 33.83 -45.06
C GLY A 32 -6.49 33.60 -43.56
N ASP A 33 -5.25 33.69 -43.05
CA ASP A 33 -4.53 34.88 -42.54
C ASP A 33 -4.95 35.39 -41.13
N ARG A 34 -3.91 35.52 -40.28
CA ARG A 34 -3.72 36.23 -38.99
C ARG A 34 -4.30 35.68 -37.68
N GLY A 35 -3.35 35.35 -36.79
CA GLY A 35 -3.58 35.34 -35.34
C GLY A 35 -2.45 34.73 -34.52
N SER A 36 -1.18 35.08 -34.78
CA SER A 36 -0.04 34.66 -33.97
C SER A 36 -0.15 35.20 -32.54
N ASN A 37 -0.23 34.30 -31.56
CA ASN A 37 0.19 34.58 -30.19
C ASN A 37 0.98 33.39 -29.66
N ALA A 38 2.25 33.33 -30.07
CA ALA A 38 3.22 32.41 -29.50
C ALA A 38 3.69 33.01 -28.17
N SER A 39 3.09 32.56 -27.06
CA SER A 39 3.71 32.70 -25.74
C SER A 39 4.81 31.65 -25.63
N SER A 40 6.04 32.11 -25.87
CA SER A 40 7.26 31.49 -25.39
C SER A 40 7.26 31.50 -23.86
N SER A 41 6.77 30.41 -23.25
CA SER A 41 7.08 30.14 -21.85
C SER A 41 8.47 29.52 -21.78
N ASN A 42 9.38 30.34 -21.28
CA ASN A 42 10.72 30.03 -20.83
C ASN A 42 10.79 28.62 -20.22
N SER A 43 11.59 27.74 -20.82
CA SER A 43 12.03 26.50 -20.18
C SER A 43 12.98 26.85 -19.04
N GLU A 44 12.41 27.27 -17.90
CA GLU A 44 13.09 27.12 -16.64
C GLU A 44 13.18 25.62 -16.36
N ASN A 45 14.38 25.10 -16.53
CA ASN A 45 14.79 23.78 -16.10
C ASN A 45 14.82 23.75 -14.56
N ASN A 46 13.66 23.96 -13.93
CA ASN A 46 13.43 23.63 -12.53
C ASN A 46 13.22 22.13 -12.48
N ASN A 47 14.32 21.37 -12.44
CA ASN A 47 14.34 20.04 -11.86
C ASN A 47 14.08 20.15 -10.34
N SER A 48 12.94 20.72 -9.96
CA SER A 48 12.33 20.40 -8.68
C SER A 48 11.85 18.98 -8.85
N SER A 49 12.65 18.00 -8.40
CA SER A 49 12.23 16.62 -8.30
C SER A 49 10.84 16.60 -7.66
N GLU A 50 9.83 16.18 -8.40
CA GLU A 50 8.47 16.06 -7.87
C GLU A 50 8.53 15.14 -6.65
N VAL A 51 8.12 15.66 -5.49
CA VAL A 51 8.11 14.89 -4.25
C VAL A 51 6.85 14.05 -4.25
N VAL A 52 7.02 12.72 -4.31
CA VAL A 52 5.91 11.77 -4.31
C VAL A 52 5.54 11.44 -2.86
N ARG A 53 4.28 11.63 -2.49
CA ARG A 53 3.79 11.20 -1.18
C ARG A 53 3.34 9.76 -1.22
N ILE A 54 3.97 8.93 -0.39
CA ILE A 54 3.66 7.52 -0.18
C ILE A 54 2.71 7.36 1.02
N LYS A 55 1.49 6.90 0.76
CA LYS A 55 0.49 6.57 1.77
C LYS A 55 0.65 5.12 2.22
N TYR A 56 0.98 4.93 3.49
CA TYR A 56 1.23 3.63 4.10
C TYR A 56 0.19 3.30 5.18
N VAL A 57 -0.72 2.38 4.87
CA VAL A 57 -1.77 1.90 5.78
C VAL A 57 -1.18 0.94 6.82
N VAL A 58 -1.33 1.25 8.11
CA VAL A 58 -0.74 0.48 9.23
C VAL A 58 -1.74 0.26 10.36
N PRO A 59 -1.66 -0.87 11.09
CA PRO A 59 -2.52 -1.09 12.24
C PRO A 59 -2.09 -0.25 13.44
N GLY A 60 -3.05 0.05 14.30
CA GLY A 60 -2.87 0.70 15.59
C GLY A 60 -3.45 2.11 15.68
N THR A 61 -3.12 2.76 16.79
CA THR A 61 -3.48 4.15 17.08
C THR A 61 -2.29 5.03 16.76
N GLU A 62 -2.52 6.18 16.13
CA GLU A 62 -1.47 7.15 15.86
C GLU A 62 -0.73 7.52 17.17
N PRO A 63 0.60 7.29 17.25
CA PRO A 63 1.38 7.69 18.41
C PRO A 63 1.37 9.22 18.60
N LYS A 64 1.35 9.69 19.85
CA LYS A 64 1.31 11.12 20.19
C LYS A 64 2.39 11.96 19.50
N ASP A 65 3.59 11.40 19.30
CA ASP A 65 4.72 12.09 18.68
C ASP A 65 4.94 11.71 17.21
N TYR A 66 3.99 11.01 16.58
CA TYR A 66 4.09 10.54 15.18
C TYR A 66 4.49 11.67 14.22
N GLN A 67 3.75 12.78 14.24
CA GLN A 67 4.00 13.92 13.33
C GLN A 67 5.42 14.46 13.47
N LYS A 68 5.93 14.62 14.69
CA LYS A 68 7.30 15.12 14.95
C LYS A 68 8.36 14.14 14.45
N VAL A 69 8.11 12.84 14.58
CA VAL A 69 9.04 11.80 14.11
C VAL A 69 9.05 11.74 12.59
N PHE A 70 7.87 11.71 11.96
CA PHE A 70 7.76 11.59 10.51
C PHE A 70 8.18 12.85 9.77
N GLU A 71 8.06 14.03 10.37
CA GLU A 71 8.68 15.26 9.85
C GLU A 71 10.21 15.09 9.73
N LYS A 72 10.87 14.51 10.73
CA LYS A 72 12.32 14.25 10.69
C LYS A 72 12.68 13.17 9.68
N VAL A 73 11.88 12.12 9.56
CA VAL A 73 12.07 11.07 8.56
C VAL A 73 11.96 11.66 7.14
N ASN A 74 10.91 12.42 6.85
CA ASN A 74 10.69 13.04 5.55
C ASN A 74 11.77 14.08 5.22
N LYS A 75 12.23 14.87 6.21
CA LYS A 75 13.42 15.75 6.03
C LYS A 75 14.68 14.98 5.66
N LYS A 76 14.91 13.81 6.26
CA LYS A 76 16.07 12.97 5.93
C LYS A 76 15.94 12.38 4.52
N LEU A 77 14.76 11.90 4.13
CA LEU A 77 14.48 11.38 2.78
C LEU A 77 14.69 12.46 1.71
N ALA A 78 14.25 13.68 1.99
CA ALA A 78 14.49 14.83 1.12
C ALA A 78 15.99 15.18 1.03
N ALA A 79 16.71 15.20 2.16
CA ALA A 79 18.16 15.47 2.19
C ALA A 79 18.98 14.38 1.46
N ASP A 80 18.49 13.15 1.45
CA ASP A 80 19.08 12.03 0.72
C ASP A 80 18.72 12.02 -0.78
N GLY A 81 17.87 12.95 -1.23
CA GLY A 81 17.46 13.08 -2.62
C GLY A 81 16.54 11.96 -3.11
N ILE A 82 15.83 11.27 -2.21
CA ILE A 82 14.94 10.16 -2.56
C ILE A 82 13.67 10.65 -3.27
N GLY A 83 13.28 11.92 -3.04
CA GLY A 83 12.10 12.52 -3.68
C GLY A 83 10.77 11.95 -3.18
N VAL A 84 10.72 11.46 -1.95
CA VAL A 84 9.50 10.89 -1.36
C VAL A 84 9.21 11.45 0.04
N GLU A 85 7.93 11.55 0.35
CA GLU A 85 7.41 11.78 1.70
C GLU A 85 6.55 10.60 2.12
N VAL A 86 6.72 10.10 3.34
CA VAL A 86 5.90 9.01 3.88
C VAL A 86 4.81 9.58 4.78
N GLU A 87 3.57 9.18 4.52
CA GLU A 87 2.39 9.43 5.34
C GLU A 87 1.83 8.07 5.79
N LYS A 88 1.65 7.87 7.09
CA LYS A 88 1.04 6.65 7.63
C LYS A 88 -0.43 6.88 7.93
N ILE A 89 -1.27 5.98 7.43
CA ILE A 89 -2.70 5.96 7.71
C ILE A 89 -2.95 4.88 8.75
N PHE A 90 -3.28 5.29 9.97
CA PHE A 90 -3.53 4.37 11.08
C PHE A 90 -4.96 3.83 11.06
N ILE A 91 -5.09 2.52 11.22
CA ILE A 91 -6.37 1.84 11.42
C ILE A 91 -6.33 1.14 12.78
N PRO A 92 -7.27 1.42 13.69
CA PRO A 92 -7.36 0.72 14.98
C PRO A 92 -7.32 -0.81 14.84
N TRP A 93 -6.65 -1.49 15.78
CA TRP A 93 -6.40 -2.94 15.74
C TRP A 93 -7.68 -3.79 15.62
N ASP A 94 -8.74 -3.37 16.28
CA ASP A 94 -10.07 -3.98 16.27
C ASP A 94 -10.79 -3.80 14.92
N ALA A 95 -10.51 -2.70 14.21
CA ALA A 95 -11.09 -2.37 12.93
C ALA A 95 -10.24 -2.79 11.71
N TRP A 96 -9.01 -3.30 11.93
CA TRP A 96 -8.02 -3.56 10.87
C TRP A 96 -8.58 -4.35 9.69
N ASP A 97 -9.04 -5.58 9.93
CA ASP A 97 -9.46 -6.48 8.84
C ASP A 97 -10.60 -5.90 8.03
N GLN A 98 -11.61 -5.35 8.71
CA GLN A 98 -12.80 -4.81 8.05
C GLN A 98 -12.44 -3.60 7.20
N LYS A 99 -11.67 -2.65 7.75
CA LYS A 99 -11.35 -1.41 7.06
C LYS A 99 -10.36 -1.64 5.93
N LEU A 100 -9.28 -2.41 6.14
CA LEU A 100 -8.34 -2.72 5.06
C LEU A 100 -9.04 -3.47 3.91
N ASN A 101 -9.90 -4.44 4.21
CA ASN A 101 -10.64 -5.15 3.16
C ASN A 101 -11.56 -4.22 2.37
N LEU A 102 -12.20 -3.26 3.04
CA LEU A 102 -13.02 -2.25 2.36
C LEU A 102 -12.15 -1.38 1.45
N MET A 103 -11.03 -0.84 1.94
CA MET A 103 -10.09 -0.02 1.17
C MET A 103 -9.62 -0.77 -0.09
N LEU A 104 -9.22 -2.04 0.06
CA LEU A 104 -8.80 -2.90 -1.05
C LEU A 104 -9.93 -3.15 -2.06
N SER A 105 -11.16 -3.38 -1.60
CA SER A 105 -12.31 -3.67 -2.48
C SER A 105 -12.85 -2.44 -3.21
N THR A 106 -12.69 -1.26 -2.61
CA THR A 106 -13.18 0.02 -3.16
C THR A 106 -12.14 0.72 -4.03
N GLY A 107 -10.88 0.26 -3.99
CA GLY A 107 -9.77 0.91 -4.68
C GLY A 107 -9.45 2.27 -4.06
N GLU A 108 -9.57 2.40 -2.74
CA GLU A 108 -9.11 3.60 -2.05
C GLU A 108 -7.62 3.83 -2.34
N ASP A 109 -7.24 5.09 -2.51
CA ASP A 109 -5.90 5.49 -2.93
C ASP A 109 -4.89 5.39 -1.78
N PHE A 110 -4.08 4.34 -1.81
CA PHE A 110 -2.89 4.15 -0.97
C PHE A 110 -1.84 3.32 -1.71
N ASP A 111 -0.57 3.43 -1.30
CA ASP A 111 0.55 2.79 -1.98
C ASP A 111 0.99 1.51 -1.29
N LEU A 112 0.98 1.51 0.05
CA LEU A 112 1.49 0.43 0.89
C LEU A 112 0.47 0.08 1.98
N PHE A 113 0.45 -1.18 2.38
CA PHE A 113 -0.25 -1.62 3.58
C PHE A 113 0.55 -2.67 4.33
N HIS A 114 0.41 -2.69 5.65
CA HIS A 114 1.10 -3.65 6.50
C HIS A 114 0.49 -5.05 6.35
N VAL A 115 1.31 -6.08 6.26
CA VAL A 115 0.84 -7.48 6.25
C VAL A 115 1.11 -8.11 7.60
N MET A 116 0.04 -8.51 8.28
CA MET A 116 0.11 -9.29 9.52
C MET A 116 -0.01 -10.77 9.19
N GLN A 117 1.13 -11.46 9.15
CA GLN A 117 1.21 -12.84 8.66
C GLN A 117 0.43 -13.84 9.52
N ASP A 118 0.31 -13.56 10.81
CA ASP A 118 -0.47 -14.29 11.82
C ASP A 118 -1.98 -14.08 11.66
N ARG A 119 -2.42 -13.00 11.00
CA ARG A 119 -3.83 -12.64 10.85
C ARG A 119 -4.38 -12.90 9.45
N THR A 120 -3.75 -12.33 8.42
CA THR A 120 -4.07 -12.61 7.00
C THR A 120 -2.76 -12.74 6.25
N PRO A 121 -2.35 -13.96 5.84
CA PRO A 121 -1.06 -14.15 5.21
C PRO A 121 -1.00 -13.52 3.82
N TYR A 122 0.19 -13.07 3.40
CA TYR A 122 0.39 -12.39 2.11
C TYR A 122 -0.11 -13.21 0.89
N SER A 123 -0.13 -14.54 0.98
CA SER A 123 -0.66 -15.43 -0.06
C SER A 123 -2.16 -15.21 -0.36
N ASN A 124 -2.95 -14.79 0.64
CA ASN A 124 -4.35 -14.42 0.44
C ASN A 124 -4.47 -13.13 -0.36
N TYR A 125 -3.66 -12.11 -0.04
CA TYR A 125 -3.63 -10.85 -0.78
C TYR A 125 -3.15 -11.05 -2.23
N TYR A 126 -2.16 -11.93 -2.44
CA TYR A 126 -1.72 -12.34 -3.78
C TYR A 126 -2.85 -12.99 -4.57
N THR A 127 -3.55 -13.98 -3.99
CA THR A 127 -4.65 -14.69 -4.68
C THR A 127 -5.79 -13.76 -5.08
N ARG A 128 -6.01 -12.69 -4.31
CA ARG A 128 -7.00 -11.64 -4.59
C ARG A 128 -6.54 -10.62 -5.64
N GLY A 129 -5.30 -10.71 -6.13
CA GLY A 129 -4.75 -9.77 -7.11
C GLY A 129 -4.47 -8.38 -6.54
N THR A 130 -4.29 -8.26 -5.23
CA THR A 130 -4.11 -6.96 -4.54
C THR A 130 -2.65 -6.53 -4.39
N LEU A 131 -1.69 -7.37 -4.79
CA LEU A 131 -0.26 -7.11 -4.65
C LEU A 131 0.38 -6.93 -6.02
N ALA A 132 1.23 -5.91 -6.16
CA ALA A 132 2.07 -5.71 -7.33
C ALA A 132 3.30 -6.63 -7.28
N ASP A 133 3.74 -7.10 -8.45
CA ASP A 133 5.05 -7.73 -8.59
C ASP A 133 6.13 -6.64 -8.46
N ILE A 134 6.94 -6.73 -7.41
CA ILE A 134 8.01 -5.77 -7.08
C ILE A 134 9.41 -6.37 -7.31
N SER A 135 9.50 -7.47 -8.05
CA SER A 135 10.76 -8.21 -8.21
C SER A 135 11.86 -7.35 -8.86
N ASN A 136 11.50 -6.54 -9.86
CA ASN A 136 12.45 -5.67 -10.56
C ASN A 136 12.99 -4.56 -9.63
N GLU A 137 12.12 -4.01 -8.79
CA GLU A 137 12.43 -2.97 -7.82
C GLU A 137 13.34 -3.53 -6.72
N ILE A 138 13.10 -4.76 -6.26
CA ILE A 138 13.97 -5.46 -5.32
C ILE A 138 15.36 -5.71 -5.93
N GLU A 139 15.45 -6.12 -7.20
CA GLU A 139 16.76 -6.27 -7.85
C GLU A 139 17.49 -4.95 -8.01
N LYS A 140 16.78 -3.89 -8.39
CA LYS A 140 17.38 -2.58 -8.67
C LYS A 140 17.75 -1.78 -7.42
N TYR A 141 16.91 -1.83 -6.39
CA TYR A 141 17.02 -0.94 -5.22
C TYR A 141 17.13 -1.70 -3.89
N GLY A 142 16.87 -3.01 -3.87
CA GLY A 142 16.81 -3.82 -2.65
C GLY A 142 18.16 -4.27 -2.08
N ALA A 143 19.29 -3.72 -2.51
CA ALA A 143 20.61 -4.14 -2.05
C ALA A 143 20.77 -4.06 -0.52
N ASN A 144 20.24 -3.00 0.11
CA ASN A 144 20.24 -2.90 1.57
C ASN A 144 19.28 -3.90 2.22
N LEU A 145 18.13 -4.19 1.62
CA LEU A 145 17.20 -5.20 2.13
C LEU A 145 17.86 -6.58 2.14
N LYS A 146 18.44 -7.01 1.01
CA LYS A 146 19.16 -8.28 0.86
C LYS A 146 20.38 -8.39 1.77
N LYS A 147 20.97 -7.26 2.18
CA LYS A 147 22.11 -7.23 3.11
C LYS A 147 21.70 -7.47 4.57
N TYR A 148 20.56 -6.94 5.01
CA TYR A 148 20.17 -6.93 6.42
C TYR A 148 19.08 -7.95 6.78
N ILE A 149 18.34 -8.44 5.79
CA ILE A 149 17.36 -9.50 5.98
C ILE A 149 18.03 -10.84 5.62
N PRO A 150 18.01 -11.84 6.52
CA PRO A 150 18.54 -13.17 6.22
C PRO A 150 17.94 -13.76 4.94
N GLU A 151 18.77 -14.49 4.19
CA GLU A 151 18.42 -15.03 2.88
C GLU A 151 17.20 -15.96 2.93
N ASP A 152 17.08 -16.78 3.97
CA ASP A 152 15.96 -17.69 4.18
C ASP A 152 14.63 -16.95 4.43
N ILE A 153 14.66 -15.87 5.21
CA ILE A 153 13.51 -15.00 5.43
C ILE A 153 13.14 -14.25 4.15
N PHE A 154 14.14 -13.75 3.43
CA PHE A 154 13.92 -13.03 2.18
C PHE A 154 13.35 -13.96 1.11
N ASP A 155 13.89 -15.17 0.94
CA ASP A 155 13.41 -16.18 0.01
C ASP A 155 12.02 -16.71 0.38
N GLY A 156 11.71 -16.81 1.66
CA GLY A 156 10.38 -17.16 2.17
C GLY A 156 9.27 -16.17 1.80
N ALA A 157 9.62 -14.99 1.28
CA ALA A 157 8.67 -14.00 0.77
C ALA A 157 8.30 -14.21 -0.72
N LYS A 158 8.88 -15.18 -1.41
CA LYS A 158 8.59 -15.44 -2.83
C LYS A 158 7.29 -16.19 -3.04
N ILE A 159 6.54 -15.79 -4.07
CA ILE A 159 5.47 -16.59 -4.68
C ILE A 159 5.87 -16.87 -6.13
N ASN A 160 5.96 -18.14 -6.51
CA ASN A 160 6.36 -18.55 -7.87
C ASN A 160 7.66 -17.88 -8.36
N GLY A 161 8.64 -17.71 -7.46
CA GLY A 161 9.93 -17.10 -7.76
C GLY A 161 9.95 -15.57 -7.81
N LYS A 162 8.83 -14.90 -7.52
CA LYS A 162 8.68 -13.43 -7.57
C LYS A 162 8.37 -12.84 -6.21
N TYR A 163 8.70 -11.57 -6.03
CA TYR A 163 8.42 -10.80 -4.82
C TYR A 163 7.15 -9.96 -4.96
N TYR A 164 6.27 -10.07 -3.95
CA TYR A 164 5.02 -9.30 -3.84
C TYR A 164 4.92 -8.54 -2.51
N ILE A 165 5.87 -8.78 -1.61
CA ILE A 165 5.99 -8.13 -0.31
C ILE A 165 7.47 -7.90 0.00
N VAL A 166 7.73 -6.96 0.91
CA VAL A 166 9.03 -6.83 1.57
C VAL A 166 8.92 -7.44 2.97
N PRO A 167 9.62 -8.54 3.27
CA PRO A 167 9.57 -9.13 4.61
C PRO A 167 10.19 -8.16 5.61
N SER A 168 9.59 -8.09 6.78
CA SER A 168 10.16 -7.36 7.89
C SER A 168 10.96 -8.34 8.75
N TYR A 169 12.18 -7.95 9.11
CA TYR A 169 13.07 -8.75 9.94
C TYR A 169 13.46 -7.94 11.17
N TRP A 170 13.18 -8.49 12.34
CA TRP A 170 13.64 -8.01 13.63
C TRP A 170 14.06 -9.21 14.46
N VAL A 171 15.01 -8.99 15.36
CA VAL A 171 15.40 -10.02 16.33
C VAL A 171 14.37 -9.99 17.44
N GLU A 172 13.48 -10.97 17.45
CA GLU A 172 12.63 -11.23 18.60
C GLU A 172 13.39 -12.15 19.56
N MET A 173 13.68 -11.62 20.75
CA MET A 173 14.32 -12.42 21.82
C MET A 173 13.28 -13.06 22.73
N ALA A 174 12.00 -12.69 22.60
CA ALA A 174 10.89 -13.32 23.26
C ALA A 174 10.56 -14.67 22.62
N SER A 175 10.55 -15.73 23.42
CA SER A 175 9.74 -16.90 23.08
C SER A 175 8.27 -16.56 23.29
N GLU A 176 7.37 -17.04 22.44
CA GLU A 176 5.93 -16.84 22.57
C GLU A 176 5.43 -17.06 24.01
N GLY A 177 4.58 -16.14 24.49
CA GLY A 177 4.00 -16.17 25.84
C GLY A 177 4.72 -15.27 26.84
N GLU A 178 4.44 -13.97 26.78
CA GLU A 178 4.94 -13.00 27.75
C GLU A 178 3.83 -12.54 28.70
N PHE A 179 4.17 -12.38 29.97
CA PHE A 179 3.31 -11.71 30.95
C PHE A 179 3.93 -10.37 31.33
N ASN A 180 3.20 -9.29 31.09
CA ASN A 180 3.59 -7.96 31.52
C ASN A 180 2.95 -7.63 32.87
N ILE A 181 3.76 -7.24 33.84
CA ILE A 181 3.30 -6.95 35.22
C ILE A 181 3.55 -5.48 35.55
N ARG A 182 2.52 -4.80 36.08
CA ARG A 182 2.61 -3.44 36.60
C ARG A 182 3.30 -3.44 37.97
N ARG A 183 4.64 -3.37 37.96
CA ARG A 183 5.49 -3.39 39.18
C ARG A 183 5.25 -2.21 40.12
N ASP A 184 4.69 -1.11 39.62
CA ASP A 184 4.27 0.03 40.42
C ASP A 184 3.02 -0.28 41.26
N ILE A 185 2.02 -0.96 40.66
CA ILE A 185 0.82 -1.42 41.38
C ILE A 185 1.20 -2.41 42.47
N LEU A 186 2.09 -3.37 42.18
CA LEU A 186 2.58 -4.32 43.18
C LEU A 186 3.21 -3.60 44.39
N ARG A 187 4.07 -2.60 44.14
CA ARG A 187 4.72 -1.83 45.21
C ARG A 187 3.74 -0.97 46.00
N GLU A 188 2.75 -0.37 45.35
CA GLU A 188 1.72 0.43 46.03
C GLU A 188 0.92 -0.40 47.04
N HIS A 189 0.69 -1.68 46.72
CA HIS A 189 -0.07 -2.60 47.55
C HIS A 189 0.79 -3.55 48.40
N ASN A 190 2.11 -3.35 48.46
CA ASN A 190 3.06 -4.23 49.16
C ASN A 190 2.94 -5.71 48.74
N LEU A 191 2.67 -5.96 47.47
CA LEU A 191 2.61 -7.30 46.88
C LEU A 191 3.98 -7.72 46.35
N GLU A 192 4.30 -9.00 46.52
CA GLU A 192 5.52 -9.58 45.96
C GLU A 192 5.38 -9.81 44.44
N GLU A 193 6.52 -9.80 43.75
CA GLU A 193 6.57 -10.08 42.32
C GLU A 193 6.40 -11.60 42.09
N PRO A 194 5.39 -12.05 41.34
CA PRO A 194 5.13 -13.47 41.17
C PRO A 194 6.29 -14.12 40.38
N ALA A 195 6.79 -15.22 40.90
CA ALA A 195 7.89 -16.00 40.32
C ALA A 195 7.37 -17.14 39.42
N THR A 196 6.08 -17.46 39.49
CA THR A 196 5.46 -18.51 38.68
C THR A 196 4.17 -18.03 37.98
N PRO A 197 3.78 -18.65 36.85
CA PRO A 197 2.48 -18.36 36.23
C PRO A 197 1.28 -18.60 37.16
N ALA A 198 1.37 -19.58 38.06
CA ALA A 198 0.32 -19.87 39.03
C ALA A 198 0.14 -18.72 40.03
N GLU A 199 1.23 -18.17 40.55
CA GLU A 199 1.22 -17.01 41.45
C GLU A 199 0.65 -15.77 40.75
N LEU A 200 0.99 -15.56 39.47
CA LEU A 200 0.46 -14.46 38.68
C LEU A 200 -1.06 -14.55 38.46
N ILE A 201 -1.60 -15.76 38.27
CA ILE A 201 -3.04 -15.97 38.04
C ILE A 201 -3.84 -15.89 39.35
N SER A 202 -3.20 -16.17 40.49
CA SER A 202 -3.87 -16.19 41.80
C SER A 202 -3.81 -14.88 42.59
N ALA A 203 -3.00 -13.91 42.15
CA ALA A 203 -2.84 -12.59 42.75
C ALA A 203 -3.98 -11.63 42.38
#